data_AF-A0A6L5JUK2-F1
#
_entry.id   AF-A0A6L5JUK2-F1
#
_cell.length_a   1.000
_cell.length_b   1.000
_cell.length_c   1.000
_cell.angle_alpha   90.00
_cell.angle_beta   90.00
_cell.angle_gamma   90.00
#
_symmetry.space_group_name_H-M   'P 1'
#
loop_
_entity.id
_entity.type
_entity.pdbx_description
1 polymer ?
#
loop_
_entity_poly.entity_id
_entity_poly.type
_entity_poly.pdbx_seq_one_letter_code
_entity_poly.pdbx_strand_id
1 'polypeptide(L)' 'MSDTPRNDIHLDDAERTRCEVWTRVMGYHRPVSEFNPGKQAEHAERCHFNEPCGLRNDTATPDSRAVALTA' A
#
# COMPACT_ATOMS: atom_id res chain seq x y z
N MET A 1 26.30 -13.64 18.54
CA MET A 1 25.03 -13.37 17.83
C MET A 1 25.42 -12.67 16.54
N SER A 2 25.70 -13.46 15.51
CA SER A 2 26.17 -12.98 14.20
C SER A 2 24.98 -12.45 13.41
N ASP A 3 25.09 -11.20 12.99
CA ASP A 3 24.13 -10.55 12.10
C ASP A 3 24.31 -11.14 10.70
N THR A 4 23.32 -11.90 10.22
CA THR A 4 23.35 -12.48 8.88
C THR A 4 22.98 -11.38 7.88
N PRO A 5 23.81 -11.06 6.88
CA PRO A 5 23.44 -10.07 5.87
C PRO A 5 22.18 -10.55 5.15
N ARG A 6 21.12 -9.75 5.21
CA ARG A 6 19.90 -9.96 4.44
C ARG A 6 20.28 -9.84 2.97
N ASN A 7 20.28 -10.97 2.27
CA ASN A 7 20.52 -11.02 0.83
C ASN A 7 19.33 -10.36 0.14
N ASP A 8 19.48 -9.10 -0.26
CA ASP A 8 18.49 -8.40 -1.07
C ASP A 8 18.58 -8.90 -2.52
N ILE A 9 17.60 -9.71 -2.92
CA ILE A 9 17.47 -10.22 -4.29
C ILE A 9 16.92 -9.09 -5.15
N HIS A 10 17.79 -8.46 -5.94
CA HIS A 10 17.42 -7.40 -6.88
C HIS A 10 17.16 -8.01 -8.27
N LEU A 11 15.88 -8.13 -8.64
CA LEU A 11 15.44 -8.62 -9.96
C LEU A 11 15.29 -7.46 -10.95
N ASP A 12 15.73 -7.66 -12.19
CA ASP A 12 15.48 -6.75 -13.30
C ASP A 12 13.98 -6.76 -13.68
N ASP A 13 13.47 -5.69 -14.28
CA ASP A 13 12.07 -5.58 -14.67
C ASP A 13 11.66 -6.63 -15.72
N ALA A 14 12.60 -7.05 -16.57
CA ALA A 14 12.37 -8.11 -17.56
C ALA A 14 12.16 -9.50 -16.93
N GLU A 15 12.69 -9.72 -15.71
CA GLU A 15 12.58 -10.98 -14.98
C GLU A 15 11.31 -11.06 -14.11
N ARG A 16 10.59 -9.93 -13.97
CA ARG A 16 9.38 -9.83 -13.13
C ARG A 16 8.13 -10.26 -13.88
N THR A 17 7.33 -11.10 -13.25
CA THR A 17 5.97 -11.41 -13.70
C THR A 17 4.98 -10.37 -13.16
N ARG A 18 4.11 -9.85 -14.02
CA ARG A 18 3.02 -8.95 -13.59
C ARG A 18 2.01 -9.73 -12.73
N CYS A 19 1.73 -9.21 -11.54
CA CYS A 19 0.66 -9.72 -10.70
C CYS A 19 -0.67 -9.09 -11.09
N GLU A 20 -1.72 -9.89 -11.14
CA GLU A 20 -3.09 -9.40 -11.29
C GLU A 20 -3.64 -8.96 -9.93
N VAL A 21 -4.30 -7.80 -9.91
CA VAL A 21 -4.98 -7.30 -8.72
C VAL A 21 -6.44 -7.72 -8.78
N TRP A 22 -6.91 -8.37 -7.72
CA TRP A 22 -8.28 -8.86 -7.59
C TRP A 22 -8.98 -8.16 -6.43
N THR A 23 -10.24 -7.79 -6.62
CA THR A 23 -11.03 -7.12 -5.58
C THR A 23 -12.40 -7.76 -5.44
N ARG A 24 -12.97 -7.63 -4.25
CA ARG A 24 -14.34 -8.10 -3.96
C ARG A 24 -15.37 -7.12 -4.52
N VAL A 25 -16.34 -7.64 -5.27
CA VAL A 25 -17.50 -6.90 -5.77
C VAL A 25 -18.76 -7.69 -5.41
N MET A 26 -19.61 -7.12 -4.56
CA MET A 26 -20.90 -7.72 -4.17
C MET A 26 -20.84 -9.20 -3.73
N GLY A 27 -19.69 -9.66 -3.23
CA GLY A 27 -19.53 -11.01 -2.68
C GLY A 27 -18.54 -11.92 -3.42
N TYR A 28 -18.21 -11.65 -4.69
CA TYR A 28 -17.25 -12.44 -5.48
C TYR A 28 -15.97 -11.66 -5.80
N HIS A 29 -14.89 -12.37 -6.14
CA HIS A 29 -13.65 -11.76 -6.59
C HIS A 29 -13.67 -11.60 -8.12
N ARG A 30 -13.29 -10.41 -8.59
CA ARG A 30 -13.08 -10.13 -10.00
C ARG A 30 -11.76 -9.37 -10.20
N PRO A 31 -11.03 -9.64 -11.28
CA PRO A 31 -9.80 -8.94 -11.58
C PRO A 31 -10.10 -7.46 -11.91
N VAL A 32 -9.26 -6.56 -11.41
CA VAL A 32 -9.41 -5.12 -11.62
C VAL A 32 -9.21 -4.74 -13.09
N SER A 33 -8.44 -5.53 -13.85
CA SER A 33 -8.21 -5.34 -15.28
C SER A 33 -9.48 -5.43 -16.13
N GLU A 34 -10.51 -6.15 -15.68
CA GLU A 34 -11.78 -6.31 -16.41
C GLU A 34 -12.79 -5.19 -16.13
N PHE A 35 -12.40 -4.15 -15.39
CA PHE A 35 -13.33 -3.10 -14.98
C PHE A 35 -13.60 -2.16 -16.15
N ASN A 36 -14.88 -1.89 -16.39
CA ASN A 36 -15.32 -0.78 -17.23
C ASN A 36 -14.98 0.58 -16.58
N PRO A 37 -14.85 1.68 -17.35
CA PRO A 37 -14.39 2.97 -16.83
C PRO A 37 -15.17 3.50 -15.62
N GLY A 38 -16.50 3.32 -15.60
CA GLY A 38 -17.32 3.71 -14.44
C GLY A 38 -16.99 2.93 -13.16
N LYS A 39 -16.65 1.64 -13.27
CA LYS A 39 -16.21 0.84 -12.12
C LYS A 39 -14.78 1.15 -11.70
N GLN A 40 -13.93 1.58 -12.62
CA GLN A 40 -12.59 2.07 -12.26
C GLN A 40 -12.69 3.36 -11.44
N ALA A 41 -13.56 4.30 -11.84
CA ALA A 41 -13.82 5.53 -11.08
C ALA A 41 -14.37 5.22 -9.67
N GLU A 42 -15.40 4.37 -9.57
CA GLU A 42 -15.95 3.93 -8.27
C GLU A 42 -14.87 3.26 -7.40
N HIS A 43 -13.98 2.46 -8.00
CA HIS A 43 -12.91 1.78 -7.27
C HIS A 43 -11.85 2.76 -6.75
N ALA A 44 -11.51 3.79 -7.53
CA ALA A 44 -10.56 4.83 -7.14
C ALA A 44 -11.06 5.69 -5.97
N GLU A 45 -12.37 5.84 -5.82
CA GLU A 45 -13.01 6.57 -4.73
C GLU A 45 -13.14 5.75 -3.43
N ARG A 46 -12.73 4.47 -3.43
CA ARG A 46 -12.81 3.63 -2.23
C ARG A 46 -11.77 4.05 -1.20
N CYS A 47 -12.24 4.31 0.03
CA CYS A 47 -11.38 4.56 1.17
C CYS A 47 -10.84 3.25 1.75
N HIS A 48 -9.52 3.10 1.77
CA HIS A 48 -8.86 1.99 2.47
C HIS A 48 -8.67 2.31 3.94
N PHE A 49 -8.79 1.28 4.79
CA PHE A 49 -8.37 1.38 6.16
C PHE A 49 -6.86 1.60 6.19
N ASN A 50 -6.43 2.70 6.80
CA ASN A 50 -5.04 2.95 7.08
C ASN A 50 -4.82 2.58 8.54
N GLU A 51 -4.03 1.55 8.79
CA GLU A 51 -3.67 1.22 10.16
C GLU A 51 -2.95 2.43 10.79
N PRO A 52 -3.26 2.79 12.04
CA PRO A 52 -2.45 3.79 12.73
C PRO A 52 -1.02 3.28 12.66
N CYS A 53 -0.07 4.15 12.28
CA CYS A 53 1.35 3.83 12.32
C CYS A 53 1.60 3.20 13.69
N GLY A 54 1.81 1.88 13.71
CA GLY A 54 2.01 1.17 14.96
C GLY A 54 3.10 1.92 15.70
N LEU A 55 3.01 2.01 17.03
CA LEU A 55 4.06 2.57 17.87
C LEU A 55 5.34 1.74 17.67
N ARG A 56 6.02 1.98 16.55
CA ARG A 56 7.43 1.72 16.37
C ARG A 56 8.04 2.68 17.37
N ASN A 57 8.69 2.15 18.39
CA ASN A 57 9.50 2.94 19.30
C ASN A 57 10.77 3.44 18.56
N ASP A 58 10.60 3.94 17.34
CA ASP A 58 11.63 4.54 16.50
C ASP A 58 11.75 5.97 17.02
N THR A 59 12.36 6.10 18.19
CA THR A 59 12.74 7.37 18.78
C THR A 59 13.86 7.94 17.91
N ALA A 60 13.51 8.60 16.82
CA ALA A 60 14.24 9.71 16.20
C ALA A 60 13.68 9.94 14.79
N THR A 61 12.82 10.95 14.64
CA THR A 61 13.13 12.16 13.85
C THR A 61 11.98 13.14 14.06
N PRO A 62 12.22 14.37 14.55
CA PRO A 62 11.22 15.40 14.52
C PRO A 62 11.30 16.04 13.13
N ASP A 63 10.34 15.77 12.25
CA ASP A 63 10.11 16.73 11.17
C ASP A 63 8.63 17.09 11.01
N SER A 64 8.41 18.32 11.45
CA SER A 64 7.37 19.29 11.18
C SER A 64 6.25 18.87 10.20
N ARG A 65 5.01 18.85 10.72
CA ARG A 65 3.79 19.46 10.12
C ARG A 65 2.52 19.20 10.94
N ALA A 66 2.56 19.51 12.23
CA ALA A 66 1.36 19.61 13.07
C ALA A 66 1.36 20.94 13.84
N VAL A 67 1.11 22.03 13.10
CA VAL A 67 0.62 23.32 13.61
C VAL A 67 -0.36 23.77 12.52
N ALA A 68 -1.65 24.00 12.73
CA ALA A 68 -2.32 24.63 13.85
C ALA A 68 -3.77 24.12 13.99
N LEU A 69 -4.21 23.84 15.23
CA LEU A 69 -5.58 24.09 15.62
C LEU A 69 -5.51 25.30 16.56
N THR A 70 -5.81 26.48 16.02
CA THR A 70 -5.92 27.72 16.80
C THR A 70 -7.39 27.94 17.14
N ALA A 71 -7.63 28.10 18.44
CA ALA A 71 -8.77 28.74 19.13
C ALA A 71 -10.18 28.20 18.88
#